data_AF-W1XZM2-F1
#
_entry.id   AF-W1XZM2-F1
#
_cell.length_a   1.000
_cell.length_b   1.000
_cell.length_c   1.000
_cell.angle_alpha   90.00
_cell.angle_beta   90.00
_cell.angle_gamma   90.00
#
_symmetry.space_group_name_H-M   'P 1'
#
loop_
_entity.id
_entity.type
_entity.pdbx_description
1 polymer ?
#
loop_
_entity_poly.entity_id
_entity_poly.type
_entity_poly.pdbx_seq_one_letter_code
_entity_poly.pdbx_strand_id
1 'polypeptide(L)'
;VGLKHVLCTDISRDGTLAGSNVSLYEEVCARYPQVAFQSSGGIGDIDDVAALRGTGVRGVIVGRALLEGKFTVKEAIACWQNA
;
A
#
# COMPACT_ATOMS: atom_id res chain seq x y z
N VAL A 1 26.73 2.63 -6.14
CA VAL A 1 25.31 2.67 -6.59
C VAL A 1 24.52 1.64 -5.80
N GLY A 2 23.36 1.97 -5.24
CA GLY A 2 22.57 1.05 -4.41
C GLY A 2 21.08 1.26 -4.63
N LEU A 3 20.31 0.16 -4.63
CA LEU A 3 18.86 0.19 -4.79
C LEU A 3 18.20 1.03 -3.70
N LYS A 4 17.27 1.91 -4.08
CA LYS A 4 16.57 2.82 -3.15
C LYS A 4 15.05 2.68 -3.15
N HIS A 5 14.45 2.31 -4.28
CA HIS A 5 13.00 2.29 -4.43
C HIS A 5 12.55 0.98 -5.06
N VAL A 6 11.47 0.41 -4.52
CA VAL A 6 10.82 -0.77 -5.07
C VAL A 6 9.31 -0.55 -5.05
N LEU A 7 8.66 -0.77 -6.18
CA LEU A 7 7.22 -0.99 -6.25
C LEU A 7 7.01 -2.49 -6.25
N CYS A 8 6.24 -2.99 -5.27
CA CYS A 8 5.98 -4.41 -5.12
C CYS A 8 4.46 -4.64 -5.18
N THR A 9 4.02 -5.45 -6.14
CA THR A 9 2.62 -5.83 -6.31
C THR A 9 2.42 -7.27 -5.89
N ASP A 10 1.50 -7.54 -4.98
CA ASP A 10 0.92 -8.88 -4.85
C ASP A 10 -0.08 -9.08 -5.99
N ILE A 11 0.33 -9.84 -7.01
CA ILE A 11 -0.46 -10.08 -8.21
C ILE A 11 -1.78 -10.78 -7.88
N SER A 12 -1.84 -11.59 -6.83
CA SER A 12 -3.08 -12.27 -6.43
C SER A 12 -4.15 -11.31 -5.90
N ARG A 13 -3.75 -10.09 -5.51
CA ARG A 13 -4.64 -9.03 -5.00
C ARG A 13 -4.91 -7.94 -6.04
N ASP A 14 -4.22 -7.95 -7.18
CA ASP A 14 -4.31 -6.85 -8.13
C ASP A 14 -5.73 -6.72 -8.72
N GLY A 15 -6.29 -5.52 -8.59
CA GLY A 15 -7.65 -5.21 -9.02
C GLY A 15 -8.77 -5.98 -8.29
N THR A 16 -8.52 -6.72 -7.21
CA THR A 16 -9.56 -7.56 -6.57
C THR A 16 -10.41 -6.81 -5.54
N LEU A 17 -9.93 -5.67 -5.02
CA LEU A 17 -10.55 -4.94 -3.90
C LEU A 17 -10.66 -5.78 -2.61
N ALA A 18 -9.80 -6.79 -2.45
CA ALA A 18 -9.81 -7.74 -1.32
C ALA A 18 -8.77 -7.39 -0.24
N GLY A 19 -8.31 -6.15 -0.18
CA GLY A 19 -7.25 -5.68 0.69
C GLY A 19 -5.84 -6.01 0.18
N SER A 20 -4.90 -5.15 0.56
CA SER A 20 -3.48 -5.34 0.23
C SER A 20 -2.85 -6.41 1.11
N ASN A 21 -1.73 -6.98 0.66
CA ASN A 21 -1.03 -8.02 1.42
C ASN A 21 -0.16 -7.41 2.54
N VAL A 22 -0.78 -7.07 3.67
CA VAL A 22 -0.11 -6.43 4.82
C VAL A 22 1.14 -7.21 5.27
N SER A 23 1.02 -8.53 5.46
CA SER A 23 2.13 -9.36 5.94
C SER A 23 3.33 -9.40 5.00
N LEU A 24 3.10 -9.36 3.68
CA LEU A 24 4.19 -9.21 2.71
C LEU A 24 4.98 -7.93 2.96
N TYR A 25 4.29 -6.81 3.19
CA TYR A 25 4.94 -5.52 3.38
C TYR A 25 5.66 -5.40 4.72
N GLU A 26 5.10 -5.97 5.79
CA GLU A 26 5.79 -6.10 7.07
C GLU A 26 7.12 -6.85 6.91
N GLU A 27 7.12 -7.98 6.19
CA GLU A 27 8.32 -8.78 5.97
C GLU A 27 9.40 -8.02 5.17
N VAL A 28 9.05 -7.50 3.99
CA VAL A 28 10.05 -6.92 3.09
C VAL A 28 10.60 -5.58 3.61
N CYS A 29 9.78 -4.78 4.27
CA CYS A 29 10.23 -3.52 4.85
C CYS A 29 11.14 -3.76 6.06
N ALA A 30 10.84 -4.76 6.90
CA ALA A 30 11.72 -5.15 8.00
C ALA A 30 13.05 -5.72 7.50
N ARG A 31 13.03 -6.51 6.43
CA ARG A 31 14.23 -7.15 5.86
C ARG A 31 15.14 -6.17 5.12
N TYR A 32 14.59 -5.13 4.51
CA TYR A 32 15.34 -4.15 3.73
C TYR A 32 15.00 -2.70 4.13
N PRO A 33 15.35 -2.28 5.36
CA PRO A 33 14.97 -0.96 5.89
C PRO A 33 15.56 0.23 5.11
N GLN A 34 16.61 0.00 4.31
CA GLN A 34 17.24 0.98 3.43
C GLN A 34 16.49 1.22 2.10
N VAL A 35 15.49 0.40 1.79
CA VAL A 35 14.69 0.48 0.56
C VAL A 35 13.31 1.07 0.86
N ALA A 36 12.92 2.07 0.08
CA ALA A 36 11.58 2.65 0.15
C ALA A 36 10.61 1.82 -0.71
N PHE A 37 9.84 0.95 -0.07
CA PHE A 37 8.80 0.16 -0.72
C PHE A 37 7.52 0.95 -0.95
N GLN A 38 6.89 0.70 -2.10
CA GLN A 38 5.53 1.11 -2.42
C GLN A 38 4.67 -0.14 -2.46
N SER A 39 3.63 -0.20 -1.62
CA SER A 39 2.65 -1.29 -1.70
C SER A 39 1.77 -1.13 -2.93
N SER A 40 1.41 -2.24 -3.55
CA SER A 40 0.56 -2.27 -4.73
C SER A 40 -0.31 -3.52 -4.77
N GLY A 41 -1.54 -3.35 -5.27
CA GLY A 41 -2.55 -4.40 -5.35
C GLY A 41 -3.47 -4.48 -4.13
N GLY A 42 -4.76 -4.68 -4.38
CA GLY A 42 -5.72 -5.12 -3.36
C GLY A 42 -6.58 -4.06 -2.69
N ILE A 43 -6.14 -2.79 -2.58
CA ILE A 43 -6.91 -1.75 -1.86
C ILE A 43 -8.35 -1.67 -2.38
N GLY A 44 -9.31 -1.91 -1.48
CA GLY A 44 -10.75 -1.92 -1.72
C GLY A 44 -11.50 -0.80 -0.99
N ASP A 45 -11.05 -0.45 0.21
CA ASP A 45 -11.63 0.63 1.03
C ASP A 45 -10.56 1.43 1.80
N ILE A 46 -11.00 2.33 2.68
CA ILE A 46 -10.11 3.20 3.46
C ILE A 46 -9.42 2.45 4.61
N ASP A 47 -10.03 1.37 5.10
CA ASP A 47 -9.47 0.55 6.18
C ASP A 47 -8.30 -0.28 5.67
N ASP A 48 -8.31 -0.69 4.39
CA ASP A 48 -7.16 -1.30 3.73
C ASP A 48 -5.94 -0.36 3.67
N VAL A 49 -6.17 0.95 3.49
CA VAL A 49 -5.09 1.95 3.56
C VAL A 49 -4.58 2.08 4.99
N ALA A 50 -5.49 2.06 5.98
CA ALA A 50 -5.13 2.11 7.39
C ALA A 50 -4.38 0.85 7.85
N ALA A 51 -4.70 -0.31 7.29
CA ALA A 51 -4.06 -1.59 7.63
C ALA A 51 -2.58 -1.65 7.22
N LEU A 52 -2.14 -0.79 6.28
CA LEU A 52 -0.74 -0.67 5.89
C LEU A 52 0.09 0.21 6.84
N ARG A 53 -0.54 0.86 7.83
CA ARG A 53 0.19 1.62 8.86
C ARG A 53 1.06 0.67 9.68
N GLY A 54 2.25 1.11 10.03
CA GLY A 54 3.21 0.29 10.81
C GLY A 54 3.98 -0.75 9.99
N THR A 55 3.58 -1.06 8.76
CA THR A 55 4.31 -2.02 7.90
C THR A 55 5.70 -1.52 7.47
N GLY A 56 5.89 -0.20 7.41
CA GLY A 56 7.15 0.45 6.98
C GLY A 56 7.18 0.90 5.52
N VAL A 57 6.11 0.64 4.74
CA VAL A 57 6.01 1.15 3.36
C VAL A 57 6.08 2.68 3.32
N ARG A 58 6.68 3.21 2.25
CA ARG A 58 6.84 4.65 2.02
C ARG A 58 5.85 5.21 1.01
N GLY A 59 5.08 4.35 0.36
CA GLY A 59 3.98 4.72 -0.52
C GLY A 59 2.94 3.62 -0.60
N VAL A 60 1.70 4.01 -0.88
CA VAL A 60 0.56 3.12 -1.09
C VAL A 60 -0.04 3.41 -2.45
N ILE A 61 0.01 2.43 -3.36
CA ILE A 61 -0.55 2.55 -4.70
C ILE A 61 -2.01 2.11 -4.67
N VAL A 62 -2.89 3.03 -5.06
CA VAL A 62 -4.33 2.80 -5.14
C VAL A 62 -4.79 3.02 -6.58
N GLY A 63 -5.40 1.98 -7.16
CA GLY A 63 -5.95 2.01 -8.52
C GLY A 63 -7.47 1.90 -8.51
N ARG A 64 -7.97 0.66 -8.65
CA ARG A 64 -9.39 0.35 -8.86
C ARG A 64 -10.34 0.98 -7.84
N ALA A 65 -10.00 1.04 -6.54
CA ALA A 65 -10.86 1.66 -5.53
C ALA A 65 -11.14 3.15 -5.80
N LEU A 66 -10.18 3.90 -6.36
CA LEU A 66 -10.39 5.29 -6.76
C LEU A 66 -11.24 5.39 -8.05
N LEU A 67 -11.03 4.48 -9.01
CA LEU A 67 -11.82 4.44 -10.25
C LEU A 67 -13.29 4.12 -9.97
N GLU A 68 -13.56 3.27 -8.97
CA GLU A 68 -14.92 2.93 -8.54
C GLU A 68 -15.50 3.91 -7.49
N GLY A 69 -14.77 4.96 -7.12
CA GLY A 69 -15.25 5.95 -6.16
C GLY A 69 -15.53 5.40 -4.75
N LYS A 70 -14.80 4.36 -4.31
CA LYS A 70 -14.94 3.78 -2.95
C LYS A 70 -14.59 4.78 -1.86
N PHE A 71 -13.65 5.67 -2.17
CA PHE A 71 -13.25 6.82 -1.39
C PHE A 71 -12.54 7.81 -2.32
N THR A 72 -12.31 9.02 -1.84
CA THR A 72 -11.60 10.07 -2.55
C THR A 72 -10.11 10.04 -2.24
N VAL A 73 -9.29 10.59 -3.15
CA VAL A 73 -7.86 10.82 -2.90
C VAL A 73 -7.64 11.63 -1.62
N LYS A 74 -8.53 12.60 -1.32
CA LYS A 74 -8.46 13.40 -0.10
C LYS A 74 -8.62 12.56 1.16
N GLU A 75 -9.58 11.63 1.19
CA GLU A 75 -9.77 10.70 2.30
C GLU A 75 -8.57 9.76 2.45
N ALA A 76 -8.04 9.22 1.36
CA ALA A 76 -6.84 8.38 1.39
C ALA A 76 -5.61 9.13 1.95
N ILE A 77 -5.38 10.37 1.52
CA ILE A 77 -4.29 11.20 2.06
C ILE A 77 -4.51 11.50 3.54
N ALA A 78 -5.73 11.85 3.96
CA ALA A 78 -6.05 12.08 5.37
C ALA A 78 -5.87 10.82 6.22
N CYS A 79 -6.22 9.65 5.67
CA CYS A 79 -5.96 8.37 6.32
C CYS A 79 -4.45 8.12 6.45
N TRP A 80 -3.65 8.39 5.42
CA TRP A 80 -2.21 8.08 5.46
C TRP A 80 -1.38 9.10 6.27
N GLN A 81 -1.77 10.37 6.32
CA GLN A 81 -1.03 11.41 7.08
C GLN A 81 -1.11 11.23 8.60
N ASN A 82 -2.08 10.46 9.09
CA ASN A 82 -2.25 10.14 10.52
C ASN A 82 -1.57 8.82 10.92
N ALA A 83 -0.58 8.37 10.14
CA ALA A 83 0.12 7.10 10.29
C ALA A 83 1.52 7.24 10.92
#